data_AF-A0A3D3S954-F1
#
_entry.id   AF-A0A3D3S954-F1
#
_cell.length_a   1.000
_cell.length_b   1.000
_cell.length_c   1.000
_cell.angle_alpha   90.00
_cell.angle_beta   90.00
_cell.angle_gamma   90.00
#
_symmetry.space_group_name_H-M   'P 1'
#
loop_
_entity.id
_entity.type
_entity.pdbx_description
1 polymer ?
#
loop_
_entity_poly.entity_id
_entity_poly.type
_entity_poly.pdbx_seq_one_letter_code
_entity_poly.pdbx_strand_id
1 'polypeptide(L)' 'IEATDCDSVLIATPIDLTRIVKIRKPTVKVGYDLQEIGKPDLKEVLDSFCSAQNL' A
#
# COMPACT_ATOMS: atom_id res chain seq x y z
N ILE A 1 12.00 18.00 0.51
CA ILE A 1 12.91 16.90 0.10
C ILE A 1 14.28 17.47 -0.27
N GLU A 2 14.38 18.36 -1.28
CA GLU A 2 15.69 18.90 -1.70
C GLU A 2 16.41 19.76 -0.64
N ALA A 3 15.67 20.43 0.24
CA ALA A 3 16.24 21.24 1.32
C ALA A 3 16.78 20.42 2.51
N THR A 4 16.63 19.09 2.49
CA THR A 4 17.11 18.19 3.55
C THR A 4 18.43 17.59 3.12
N ASP A 5 19.44 17.59 3.98
CA ASP A 5 20.69 16.88 3.72
C ASP A 5 20.50 15.38 3.94
N CYS A 6 20.50 14.62 2.84
CA CYS A 6 20.35 13.16 2.85
C CYS A 6 20.76 12.57 1.50
N ASP A 7 21.29 11.34 1.54
CA ASP A 7 21.79 10.63 0.35
C ASP A 7 20.69 9.90 -0.44
N SER A 8 19.57 9.58 0.21
CA SER A 8 18.48 8.79 -0.38
C SER A 8 17.13 9.10 0.26
N VAL A 9 16.04 8.69 -0.41
CA VAL A 9 14.65 8.82 0.03
C VAL A 9 13.98 7.44 0.05
N LEU A 10 13.38 7.08 1.19
CA LEU A 10 12.59 5.85 1.35
C LEU A 10 11.10 6.19 1.25
N ILE A 11 10.40 5.62 0.28
CA ILE A 11 8.93 5.68 0.22
C ILE A 11 8.37 4.57 1.10
N ALA A 12 8.06 4.93 2.34
CA ALA A 12 7.48 4.06 3.37
C ALA A 12 5.95 4.16 3.41
N THR A 13 5.31 4.18 2.24
CA THR A 13 3.85 4.12 2.10
C THR A 13 3.46 3.17 0.96
N PRO A 14 2.27 2.53 0.99
CA PRO A 14 1.84 1.63 -0.09
C PRO A 14 1.65 2.33 -1.44
N ILE A 15 1.32 3.62 -1.43
CA ILE A 15 1.18 4.43 -2.65
C ILE A 15 2.54 4.65 -3.32
N ASP A 16 2.56 4.63 -4.64
CA ASP A 16 3.73 5.05 -5.40
C ASP A 16 3.76 6.57 -5.58
N LEU A 17 4.50 7.26 -4.70
CA LEU A 17 4.63 8.72 -4.72
C LEU A 17 5.38 9.25 -5.95
N THR A 18 6.18 8.44 -6.66
CA THR A 18 6.91 8.91 -7.85
C THR A 18 5.97 9.25 -9.01
N ARG A 19 4.71 8.80 -8.94
CA ARG A 19 3.66 9.14 -9.92
C ARG A 19 3.10 10.55 -9.76
N ILE A 20 3.30 11.18 -8.60
CA ILE A 20 2.66 12.47 -8.24
C ILE A 20 3.71 13.53 -7.93
N VAL A 21 4.87 13.15 -7.38
CA VAL A 21 5.93 14.07 -6.97
C VAL A 21 7.24 13.70 -7.66
N LYS A 22 7.94 14.70 -8.19
CA LYS A 22 9.29 14.52 -8.74
C LYS A 22 10.34 14.53 -7.63
N ILE A 23 10.94 13.38 -7.37
CA ILE A 23 12.06 13.21 -6.40
C ILE A 23 13.35 13.10 -7.20
N ARG A 24 14.35 13.95 -6.91
CA ARG A 24 15.61 14.01 -7.67
C ARG A 24 16.72 13.16 -7.07
N LYS A 25 16.61 12.84 -5.78
CA LYS A 25 17.56 12.00 -5.06
C LYS A 25 17.31 10.51 -5.34
N PRO A 26 18.33 9.65 -5.19
CA PRO A 26 18.13 8.20 -5.19
C PRO A 26 16.95 7.81 -4.30
N THR A 27 16.06 6.97 -4.81
CA THR A 27 14.79 6.66 -4.14
C THR A 27 14.51 5.17 -4.22
N VAL A 28 14.02 4.60 -3.11
CA VAL A 28 13.52 3.23 -3.06
C VAL A 28 12.14 3.20 -2.41
N LYS A 29 11.24 2.37 -2.92
CA LYS A 29 9.91 2.12 -2.35
C LYS A 29 9.92 0.77 -1.64
N VAL A 30 9.33 0.70 -0.46
CA VAL A 30 9.15 -0.58 0.23
C VAL A 30 7.86 -1.26 -0.25
N GLY A 31 7.92 -2.58 -0.37
CA GLY A 31 6.73 -3.42 -0.55
C GLY A 31 5.99 -3.57 0.79
N TYR A 32 4.67 -3.65 0.71
CA TYR A 32 3.81 -3.97 1.85
C TYR A 32 2.97 -5.18 1.49
N ASP A 33 2.95 -6.16 2.38
CA ASP A 33 1.95 -7.24 2.33
C ASP A 33 0.79 -6.89 3.24
N LEU A 34 -0.43 -7.03 2.75
CA LEU A 34 -1.63 -6.84 3.56
C LEU A 34 -1.83 -8.05 4.46
N GLN A 35 -1.87 -7.82 5.77
CA GLN A 35 -2.32 -8.80 6.74
C GLN A 35 -3.61 -8.29 7.38
N GLU A 36 -4.73 -8.97 7.10
CA GLU A 36 -5.98 -8.70 7.79
C GLU A 36 -5.89 -9.26 9.21
N ILE A 37 -6.12 -8.39 10.20
CA ILE A 37 -6.07 -8.75 11.62
C ILE A 37 -7.50 -8.69 12.15
N GLY A 38 -8.05 -9.85 12.48
CA GLY A 38 -9.42 -9.99 12.97
C GLY A 38 -10.37 -10.59 11.95
N LYS A 39 -11.63 -10.71 12.35
CA LYS A 39 -12.72 -11.30 11.56
C LYS A 39 -13.99 -10.44 11.67
N PRO A 40 -14.88 -10.45 10.67
CA PRO A 40 -14.74 -11.19 9.42
C PRO A 40 -13.71 -10.56 8.50
N ASP A 41 -12.98 -11.40 7.77
CA ASP A 41 -12.04 -10.94 6.75
C ASP A 41 -12.74 -10.77 5.40
N LEU A 42 -12.05 -10.21 4.41
CA LEU A 42 -12.61 -9.98 3.09
C LEU A 42 -13.15 -11.27 2.47
N LYS A 43 -12.47 -12.40 2.69
CA LYS A 43 -12.92 -13.69 2.18
C LYS A 43 -14.28 -14.06 2.75
N GLU A 44 -14.45 -13.98 4.07
CA GLU A 44 -15.72 -14.28 4.73
C GLU A 44 -16.85 -13.34 4.31
N VAL A 45 -16.54 -12.05 4.12
CA VAL A 45 -17.51 -11.08 3.59
C VAL A 45 -17.96 -11.48 2.19
N LEU A 46 -17.03 -11.87 1.32
CA LEU A 46 -17.34 -12.30 -0.05
C LEU A 46 -18.09 -13.63 -0.07
N ASP A 47 -17.69 -14.60 0.75
CA ASP A 47 -18.35 -15.90 0.86
C ASP A 47 -19.82 -15.75 1.31
N SER A 48 -20.06 -14.87 2.29
CA SER A 48 -21.41 -14.53 2.77
C SER A 48 -22.24 -13.86 1.68
N PHE A 49 -21.66 -12.90 0.95
CA PHE A 49 -22.33 -12.22 -0.15
C PHE A 49 -22.73 -13.18 -1.29
N CYS A 50 -21.81 -14.01 -1.78
CA CYS A 50 -22.08 -14.96 -2.86
C CYS A 50 -23.17 -15.96 -2.47
N SER A 51 -23.10 -16.48 -1.23
CA SER A 51 -24.12 -17.40 -0.70
C SER A 51 -25.50 -16.75 -0.63
N ALA A 52 -25.59 -15.49 -0.20
CA ALA A 52 -26.84 -14.75 -0.12
C ALA A 52 -27.45 -14.43 -1.50
N GLN A 53 -26.62 -14.32 -2.55
CA GLN A 53 -27.04 -14.01 -3.92
C GLN A 53 -27.17 -15.26 -4.81
N ASN A 54 -26.96 -16.47 -4.28
CA ASN A 54 -26.93 -17.74 -5.04
C ASN A 54 -25.97 -17.70 -6.26
N LEU A 55 -24.79 -17.10 -6.07
CA LEU A 55 -23.71 -17.03 -7.07
C LEU A 55 -22.73 -18.21 -6.95
#